data_AF-A0AAD4VL32-F1
#
_entry.id   AF-A0AAD4VL32-F1
#
_cell.length_a   1.000
_cell.length_b   1.000
_cell.length_c   1.000
_cell.angle_alpha   90.00
_cell.angle_beta   90.00
_cell.angle_gamma   90.00
#
_symmetry.space_group_name_H-M   'P 1'
#
loop_
_entity.id
_entity.type
_entity.pdbx_description
1 polymer ?
#
loop_
_entity_poly.entity_id
_entity_poly.type
_entity_poly.pdbx_seq_one_letter_code
_entity_poly.pdbx_strand_id
1 'polypeptide(L)'
;MQTCEELIESCTIIIWLSSAYHAAINYGQYSIGGYVPNRPSISLRFMPEEGTPEYEELKTNPDKAFLKTFTPQLQTLLGVASIEILSRHPVDELYLGQRDTPEWTTDANMMSEPGLTGKGIPNSVNI
;
A
#
# COMPACT_ATOMS: atom_id res chain seq x y z
N MET A 1 24.43 15.36 10.09
CA MET A 1 23.97 16.57 9.38
C MET A 1 25.00 17.68 9.57
N GLN A 2 26.17 17.48 8.98
CA GLN A 2 27.34 18.37 9.02
C GLN A 2 27.63 19.02 7.66
N THR A 3 27.06 18.49 6.57
CA THR A 3 27.20 19.02 5.20
C THR A 3 25.85 19.27 4.55
N CYS A 4 25.81 20.12 3.52
CA CYS A 4 24.60 20.32 2.71
C CYS A 4 24.17 19.03 1.99
N GLU A 5 25.12 18.19 1.57
CA GLU A 5 24.83 16.91 0.93
C GLU A 5 24.08 15.97 1.87
N GLU A 6 24.51 15.86 3.13
CA GLU A 6 23.82 15.06 4.15
C GLU A 6 22.39 15.55 4.40
N LEU A 7 22.17 16.88 4.37
CA LEU A 7 20.85 17.46 4.52
C LEU A 7 19.95 17.15 3.30
N ILE A 8 20.48 17.33 2.09
CA ILE A 8 19.74 17.04 0.85
C ILE A 8 19.34 15.57 0.81
N GLU A 9 20.27 14.66 1.10
CA GLU A 9 20.00 13.23 1.12
C GLU A 9 18.94 12.88 2.16
N SER A 10 19.07 13.39 3.39
CA SER A 10 18.11 13.13 4.47
C SER A 10 16.70 13.63 4.11
N CYS A 11 16.57 14.86 3.61
CA CYS A 11 15.29 15.40 3.17
C CYS A 11 14.71 14.60 2.01
N THR A 12 15.54 14.20 1.04
CA THR A 12 15.10 13.40 -0.11
C THR A 12 14.54 12.05 0.33
N ILE A 13 15.22 11.36 1.25
CA ILE A 13 14.77 10.07 1.79
C ILE A 13 13.43 10.24 2.51
N ILE A 14 13.30 11.26 3.36
CA ILE A 14 12.06 11.51 4.11
C ILE A 14 10.90 11.78 3.15
N ILE A 15 11.08 12.67 2.16
CA ILE A 15 10.05 13.01 1.17
C ILE A 15 9.68 11.77 0.34
N TRP A 16 10.66 11.00 -0.13
CA TRP A 16 10.42 9.79 -0.92
C TRP A 16 9.65 8.71 -0.11
N LEU A 17 10.08 8.45 1.12
CA LEU A 17 9.46 7.46 1.99
C LEU A 17 8.00 7.81 2.32
N SER A 18 7.73 9.08 2.65
CA SER A 18 6.39 9.54 3.02
C SER A 18 5.43 9.73 1.85
N SER A 19 5.94 9.73 0.61
CA SER A 19 5.13 9.91 -0.59
C SER A 19 5.12 8.66 -1.46
N ALA A 20 5.95 8.63 -2.50
CA ALA A 20 5.90 7.63 -3.55
C ALA A 20 6.18 6.20 -3.06
N TYR A 21 7.09 6.01 -2.10
CA TYR A 21 7.32 4.67 -1.53
C TYR A 21 6.08 4.15 -0.79
N HIS A 22 5.52 4.97 0.12
CA HIS A 22 4.30 4.61 0.84
C HIS A 22 3.14 4.32 -0.12
N ALA A 23 2.91 5.20 -1.11
CA ALA A 23 1.85 5.03 -2.09
C ALA A 23 1.98 3.70 -2.85
N ALA A 24 3.19 3.35 -3.31
CA ALA A 24 3.46 2.14 -4.08
C ALA A 24 3.15 0.83 -3.32
N ILE A 25 3.26 0.82 -1.99
CA ILE A 25 2.99 -0.38 -1.18
C ILE A 25 1.64 -0.35 -0.45
N ASN A 26 0.95 0.80 -0.45
CA ASN A 26 -0.28 1.00 0.29
C ASN A 26 -1.53 0.91 -0.60
N TYR A 27 -1.67 1.80 -1.60
CA TYR A 27 -2.94 1.93 -2.33
C TYR A 27 -3.24 0.74 -3.27
N GLY A 28 -2.24 -0.08 -3.58
CA GLY A 28 -2.41 -1.34 -4.31
C GLY A 28 -2.88 -2.53 -3.45
N GLN A 29 -3.01 -2.39 -2.13
CA GLN A 29 -3.28 -3.53 -1.25
C GLN A 29 -4.59 -4.24 -1.59
N TYR A 30 -5.70 -3.50 -1.78
CA TYR A 30 -6.98 -4.10 -2.12
C TYR A 30 -6.98 -4.67 -3.54
N SER A 31 -6.38 -3.98 -4.50
CA SER A 31 -6.31 -4.45 -5.89
C SER A 31 -5.61 -5.81 -6.03
N ILE A 32 -4.60 -6.07 -5.19
CA ILE A 32 -3.85 -7.34 -5.19
C ILE A 32 -4.42 -8.36 -4.19
N GLY A 33 -4.81 -7.91 -3.00
CA GLY A 33 -5.18 -8.75 -1.86
C GLY A 33 -6.68 -8.86 -1.59
N GLY A 34 -7.53 -8.13 -2.32
CA GLY A 34 -9.00 -8.21 -2.20
C GLY A 34 -9.55 -9.59 -2.58
N TYR A 35 -8.83 -10.31 -3.45
CA TYR A 35 -9.00 -11.75 -3.64
C TYR A 35 -7.98 -12.53 -2.80
N VAL A 36 -8.37 -12.89 -1.58
CA VAL A 36 -7.45 -13.49 -0.58
C VAL A 36 -6.63 -14.69 -1.07
N PRO A 37 -7.15 -15.62 -1.90
CA PRO A 37 -6.33 -16.69 -2.44
C PRO A 37 -5.08 -16.24 -3.20
N ASN A 38 -5.09 -15.03 -3.77
CA ASN A 38 -3.92 -14.44 -4.45
C ASN A 38 -2.84 -13.95 -3.47
N ARG A 39 -3.22 -13.61 -2.23
CA ARG A 39 -2.32 -13.09 -1.21
C ARG A 39 -2.77 -13.51 0.20
N PRO A 40 -2.66 -14.81 0.56
CA PRO A 40 -3.06 -15.27 1.88
C PRO A 40 -2.15 -14.69 2.97
N SER A 41 -2.75 -14.22 4.06
CA SER A 41 -2.02 -13.61 5.18
C SER A 41 -1.50 -14.63 6.19
N ILE A 42 -2.14 -15.80 6.29
CA ILE A 42 -1.85 -16.83 7.28
C ILE A 42 -1.98 -18.21 6.61
N SER A 43 -1.06 -19.12 6.94
CA SER A 43 -1.22 -20.55 6.73
C SER A 43 -1.43 -21.24 8.08
N LEU A 44 -2.46 -22.08 8.18
CA LEU A 44 -2.91 -22.72 9.42
C LEU A 44 -2.40 -24.15 9.58
N ARG A 45 -1.88 -24.78 8.51
CA ARG A 45 -1.39 -26.15 8.54
C ARG A 45 -0.22 -26.35 7.58
N PHE A 46 0.60 -27.35 7.88
CA PHE A 46 1.66 -27.82 6.99
C PHE A 46 1.08 -28.61 5.81
N MET A 47 1.96 -28.97 4.87
CA MET A 47 1.61 -29.91 3.81
C MET A 47 1.20 -31.26 4.45
N PRO A 48 0.00 -31.81 4.17
CA PRO A 48 -0.35 -33.15 4.59
C PRO A 48 0.61 -34.22 4.06
N GLU A 49 0.85 -35.22 4.90
CA GLU A 49 1.70 -36.37 4.59
C GLU A 49 0.91 -37.49 3.90
N GLU A 50 1.59 -38.30 3.09
CA GLU A 50 0.95 -39.43 2.40
C GLU A 50 0.28 -40.40 3.39
N GLY A 51 -0.94 -40.83 3.06
CA GLY A 51 -1.73 -41.73 3.91
C GLY A 51 -2.57 -41.03 4.99
N THR A 52 -2.49 -39.70 5.11
CA THR A 52 -3.38 -38.93 5.99
C THR A 52 -4.72 -38.59 5.34
N PRO A 53 -5.82 -38.40 6.10
CA PRO A 53 -7.10 -37.94 5.56
C PRO A 53 -6.99 -36.61 4.81
N GLU A 54 -6.14 -35.71 5.27
CA GLU A 54 -5.89 -34.41 4.66
C GLU A 54 -5.19 -34.53 3.31
N TYR A 55 -4.31 -35.53 3.14
CA TYR A 55 -3.67 -35.83 1.85
C TYR A 55 -4.67 -36.38 0.83
N GLU A 56 -5.61 -37.22 1.27
CA GLU A 56 -6.70 -37.68 0.42
C GLU A 56 -7.70 -36.55 0.09
N GLU A 57 -7.97 -35.62 1.02
CA GLU A 57 -8.74 -34.40 0.74
C GLU A 57 -8.04 -33.53 -0.32
N LEU A 58 -6.72 -33.39 -0.24
CA LEU A 58 -5.94 -32.65 -1.24
C LEU A 58 -6.04 -33.28 -2.64
N LYS A 59 -5.98 -34.61 -2.74
CA LYS A 59 -6.12 -35.34 -4.02
C LYS A 59 -7.52 -35.21 -4.62
N THR A 60 -8.55 -35.33 -3.78
CA THR A 60 -9.94 -35.45 -4.24
C THR A 60 -10.65 -34.10 -4.34
N ASN A 61 -10.23 -33.11 -3.54
CA ASN A 61 -10.80 -31.77 -3.51
C ASN A 61 -9.72 -30.72 -3.16
N PRO A 62 -8.84 -30.40 -4.12
CA PRO A 62 -7.73 -29.47 -3.89
C PRO A 62 -8.19 -28.08 -3.50
N ASP A 63 -9.33 -27.59 -3.99
CA ASP A 63 -9.88 -26.27 -3.66
C ASP A 63 -10.29 -26.19 -2.19
N LYS A 64 -10.98 -27.22 -1.68
CA LYS A 64 -11.34 -27.30 -0.26
C LYS A 64 -10.09 -27.43 0.61
N ALA A 65 -9.11 -28.22 0.16
CA ALA A 65 -7.85 -28.34 0.87
C ALA A 65 -7.10 -27.00 0.93
N PHE A 66 -7.05 -26.26 -0.18
CA PHE A 66 -6.47 -24.91 -0.26
C PHE A 66 -7.17 -23.95 0.71
N LEU A 67 -8.50 -23.85 0.65
CA LEU A 67 -9.29 -22.96 1.51
C LEU A 67 -9.17 -23.28 3.00
N LYS A 68 -8.98 -24.54 3.37
CA LYS A 68 -8.71 -24.95 4.77
C LYS A 68 -7.29 -24.66 5.23
N THR A 69 -6.34 -24.54 4.31
CA THR A 69 -4.95 -24.25 4.64
C THR A 69 -4.74 -22.78 4.98
N PHE A 70 -5.45 -21.87 4.30
CA PHE A 70 -5.24 -20.44 4.45
C PHE A 70 -6.25 -19.76 5.38
N THR A 71 -6.18 -18.43 5.44
CA THR A 71 -6.95 -17.54 6.32
C THR A 71 -8.45 -17.92 6.39
N PRO A 72 -9.00 -18.19 7.60
CA PRO A 72 -10.41 -18.58 7.71
C PRO A 72 -11.35 -17.44 7.30
N GLN A 73 -12.60 -17.78 7.03
CA GLN A 73 -13.55 -16.88 6.36
C GLN A 73 -13.80 -15.57 7.11
N LEU A 74 -13.90 -15.60 8.44
CA LEU A 74 -14.11 -14.39 9.25
C LEU A 74 -12.88 -13.47 9.22
N GLN A 75 -11.68 -14.02 9.36
CA GLN A 75 -10.43 -13.26 9.30
C GLN A 75 -10.19 -12.72 7.89
N THR A 76 -10.58 -13.47 6.86
CA THR A 76 -10.58 -13.02 5.46
C THR A 76 -11.47 -11.79 5.31
N LEU A 77 -12.71 -11.83 5.80
CA LEU A 77 -13.62 -10.70 5.73
C LEU A 77 -13.06 -9.45 6.41
N LEU A 78 -12.54 -9.60 7.64
CA LEU A 78 -11.93 -8.50 8.38
C LEU A 78 -10.67 -7.95 7.70
N GLY A 79 -9.84 -8.84 7.16
CA GLY A 79 -8.62 -8.47 6.43
C GLY A 79 -8.93 -7.69 5.16
N VAL A 80 -9.87 -8.19 4.34
CA VAL A 80 -10.31 -7.54 3.09
C VAL A 80 -10.92 -6.17 3.39
N ALA A 81 -11.82 -6.07 4.38
CA ALA A 81 -12.40 -4.80 4.78
C ALA A 81 -11.35 -3.79 5.25
N SER A 82 -10.31 -4.26 5.96
CA SER A 82 -9.22 -3.40 6.42
C SER A 82 -8.40 -2.85 5.26
N ILE A 83 -7.94 -3.71 4.34
CA ILE A 83 -7.14 -3.26 3.19
C ILE A 83 -7.97 -2.45 2.20
N GLU A 84 -9.30 -2.63 2.14
CA GLU A 84 -10.20 -1.77 1.36
C GLU A 84 -10.14 -0.33 1.87
N ILE A 85 -10.27 -0.13 3.18
CA ILE A 85 -10.19 1.20 3.79
C ILE A 85 -8.81 1.82 3.55
N LEU A 86 -7.73 1.05 3.77
CA LEU A 86 -6.36 1.53 3.61
C LEU A 86 -5.98 1.85 2.16
N SER A 87 -6.68 1.26 1.19
CA SER A 87 -6.40 1.46 -0.24
C SER A 87 -7.17 2.63 -0.86
N ARG A 88 -7.99 3.34 -0.09
CA ARG A 88 -8.79 4.46 -0.60
C ARG A 88 -8.09 5.78 -0.35
N HIS A 89 -8.14 6.65 -1.35
CA HIS A 89 -7.73 8.04 -1.18
C HIS A 89 -8.85 8.84 -0.51
N PRO A 90 -8.53 9.64 0.51
CA PRO A 90 -9.49 10.58 1.08
C PRO A 90 -9.80 11.70 0.06
N VAL A 91 -10.97 12.32 0.21
CA VAL A 91 -11.45 13.34 -0.74
C VAL A 91 -10.67 14.66 -0.65
N ASP A 92 -10.04 14.87 0.50
CA ASP A 92 -9.21 16.02 0.86
C ASP A 92 -7.71 15.70 0.81
N GLU A 93 -7.33 14.62 0.12
CA GLU A 93 -5.92 14.24 -0.06
C GLU A 93 -5.13 15.32 -0.82
N LEU A 94 -3.88 15.54 -0.38
CA LEU A 94 -2.94 16.41 -1.06
C LEU A 94 -1.85 15.56 -1.71
N TYR A 95 -1.91 15.47 -3.03
CA TYR A 95 -0.96 14.69 -3.80
C TYR A 95 0.41 15.38 -3.86
N LEU A 96 1.45 14.61 -4.22
CA LEU A 96 2.81 15.12 -4.30
C LEU A 96 2.88 16.36 -5.22
N GLY A 97 3.44 17.46 -4.68
CA GLY A 97 3.52 18.75 -5.35
C GLY A 97 2.33 19.69 -5.09
N GLN A 98 1.32 19.24 -4.33
CA GLN A 98 0.25 20.09 -3.80
C GLN A 98 0.55 20.53 -2.37
N ARG A 99 -0.06 21.63 -1.96
CA ARG A 99 -0.01 22.15 -0.59
C ARG A 99 -1.38 22.71 -0.22
N ASP A 100 -1.73 22.59 1.06
CA ASP A 100 -2.99 23.11 1.62
C ASP A 100 -3.03 24.65 1.59
N THR A 101 -1.89 25.27 1.91
CA THR A 101 -1.74 26.72 1.95
C THR A 101 -0.89 27.22 0.77
N PRO A 102 -1.43 28.10 -0.09
CA PRO A 102 -0.67 28.68 -1.18
C PRO A 102 0.53 29.48 -0.65
N GLU A 103 0.34 30.30 0.39
CA GLU A 103 1.34 31.21 0.95
C GLU A 103 2.15 30.58 2.10
N TRP A 104 2.54 29.31 1.95
CA TRP A 104 3.37 28.63 2.94
C TRP A 104 4.75 29.29 3.16
N THR A 105 5.18 30.15 2.22
CA THR A 105 6.39 30.96 2.31
C THR A 105 6.17 32.37 1.75
N THR A 106 6.93 33.33 2.25
CA THR A 106 6.98 34.71 1.72
C THR A 106 8.00 34.88 0.58
N ASP A 107 8.77 33.84 0.26
CA ASP A 107 9.75 33.87 -0.83
C ASP A 107 9.06 33.79 -2.20
N ALA A 108 9.06 34.90 -2.93
CA ALA A 108 8.42 35.02 -4.23
C ALA A 108 8.98 34.05 -5.29
N ASN A 109 10.28 33.68 -5.21
CA ASN A 109 10.87 32.75 -6.16
C ASN A 109 10.29 31.36 -5.96
N MET A 110 10.21 30.89 -4.71
CA MET A 110 9.63 29.58 -4.36
C MET A 110 8.14 29.50 -4.70
N MET A 111 7.42 30.63 -4.61
CA MET A 111 6.02 30.76 -4.97
C MET A 111 5.76 30.73 -6.48
N SER A 112 6.79 30.92 -7.30
CA SER A 112 6.70 30.89 -8.76
C SER A 112 7.06 29.55 -9.39
N GLU A 113 7.68 28.64 -8.61
CA GLU A 113 8.20 27.36 -9.10
C GLU A 113 7.10 26.28 -9.23
N PRO A 114 6.93 25.66 -10.42
CA PRO A 114 5.98 24.56 -10.63
C PRO A 114 6.22 23.39 -9.65
N GLY A 115 5.18 22.95 -8.93
CA GLY A 115 5.27 21.91 -7.90
C GLY A 115 5.63 22.41 -6.49
N LEU A 116 6.02 23.68 -6.34
CA LEU A 116 6.16 24.37 -5.05
C LEU A 116 5.06 25.43 -4.83
N THR A 117 4.36 25.83 -5.90
CA THR A 117 3.24 26.80 -5.89
C THR A 117 1.96 26.29 -5.21
N GLY A 118 1.91 25.02 -4.79
CA GLY A 118 0.70 24.38 -4.24
C GLY A 118 -0.37 24.07 -5.29
N LYS A 119 -0.24 24.59 -6.52
CA LYS A 119 -1.05 24.20 -7.68
C LYS A 119 -0.47 22.91 -8.21
N GLY A 120 -1.15 21.80 -7.95
CA GLY A 120 -0.69 20.46 -8.34
C GLY A 120 -0.26 20.37 -9.80
N ILE A 121 0.65 19.44 -10.09
CA ILE A 121 1.12 19.21 -11.45
C ILE A 121 -0.08 18.74 -12.30
N PRO A 122 -0.40 19.38 -13.43
CA PRO A 122 -1.44 18.88 -14.33
C PRO A 122 -1.05 17.46 -14.78
N ASN A 123 -1.91 16.47 -14.51
CA ASN A 123 -1.65 15.05 -14.72
C ASN A 123 -0.66 14.38 -13.74
N SER A 124 -0.51 14.88 -12.51
CA SER A 124 0.08 14.04 -11.45
C SER A 124 -0.72 12.74 -11.40
N VAL A 125 -0.04 11.62 -11.67
CA VAL A 125 -0.62 10.29 -11.60
C VAL A 125 -1.24 10.15 -10.21
N ASN A 126 -2.56 10.04 -10.15
CA ASN A 126 -3.22 9.45 -9.00
C ASN A 126 -2.74 8.00 -8.99
N ILE A 127 -1.68 7.73 -8.23
CA ILE A 127 -1.19 6.37 -7.97
C ILE A 127 -2.26 5.68 -7.12
#